data_AF-A0A4P7BH13-F1
#
_entry.id   AF-A0A4P7BH13-F1
#
_cell.length_a   1.000
_cell.length_b   1.000
_cell.length_c   1.000
_cell.angle_alpha   90.00
_cell.angle_beta   90.00
_cell.angle_gamma   90.00
#
_symmetry.space_group_name_H-M   'P 1'
#
loop_
_entity.id
_entity.type
_entity.pdbx_description
1 polymer ?
#
loop_
_entity_poly.entity_id
_entity_poly.type
_entity_poly.pdbx_seq_one_letter_code
_entity_poly.pdbx_strand_id
1 'polypeptide(L)'
;MTSFTMHAASVAAQEADESYLVGFADSRTQPQEYIILQRSIQSDDEPDTYFLEINGQECSGYGGIRRATLDKNTFTLELAEDNGYADGLTGVSITYDAQGVTPDLKHYLALVFQGTDCEFTTSAA
;
A
#
# COMPACT_ATOMS: atom_id res chain seq x y z
N MET A 1 12.86 -14.69 -6.81
CA MET A 1 11.74 -13.73 -6.77
C MET A 1 10.92 -14.08 -5.56
N THR A 2 11.14 -13.34 -4.47
CA THR A 2 10.41 -13.54 -3.22
C THR A 2 9.16 -12.66 -3.27
N SER A 3 8.03 -13.20 -2.83
CA SER A 3 6.75 -12.47 -2.77
C SER A 3 6.18 -12.56 -1.38
N PHE A 4 5.70 -11.44 -0.85
CA PHE A 4 4.92 -11.42 0.38
C PHE A 4 3.43 -11.60 0.07
N THR A 5 2.72 -12.38 0.86
CA THR A 5 1.29 -12.61 0.65
C THR A 5 0.58 -12.66 1.98
N MET A 6 -0.51 -11.91 2.11
CA MET A 6 -1.32 -11.87 3.33
C MET A 6 -2.82 -11.84 3.01
N HIS A 7 -3.62 -12.26 3.99
CA HIS A 7 -5.05 -12.03 3.99
C HIS A 7 -5.39 -10.96 5.03
N ALA A 8 -5.88 -9.81 4.57
CA ALA A 8 -6.24 -8.70 5.44
C ALA A 8 -7.68 -8.87 5.97
N ALA A 9 -7.80 -9.09 7.28
CA ALA A 9 -9.08 -9.05 7.99
C ALA A 9 -9.51 -7.60 8.32
N SER A 10 -8.60 -6.64 8.16
CA SER A 10 -8.85 -5.21 8.35
C SER A 10 -8.25 -4.41 7.21
N VAL A 11 -9.05 -3.50 6.67
CA VAL A 11 -8.63 -2.50 5.68
C VAL A 11 -9.06 -1.14 6.18
N ALA A 12 -8.15 -0.18 6.19
CA ALA A 12 -8.41 1.21 6.56
C ALA A 12 -7.89 2.14 5.46
N ALA A 13 -8.64 3.18 5.15
CA ALA A 13 -8.26 4.18 4.16
C ALA A 13 -8.84 5.53 4.60
N GLN A 14 -7.99 6.51 4.87
CA GLN A 14 -8.40 7.78 5.45
C GLN A 14 -7.36 8.89 5.19
N GLU A 15 -7.79 10.14 5.32
CA GLU A 15 -6.91 11.26 5.60
C GLU A 15 -6.61 11.29 7.11
N ALA A 16 -5.34 11.45 7.47
CA ALA A 16 -4.88 11.57 8.84
C ALA A 16 -3.64 12.47 8.89
N ASP A 17 -3.64 13.48 9.77
CA ASP A 17 -2.50 14.34 10.05
C ASP A 17 -1.78 14.85 8.77
N GLU A 18 -2.56 15.46 7.87
CA GLU A 18 -2.07 15.99 6.59
C GLU A 18 -1.44 14.94 5.66
N SER A 19 -1.82 13.67 5.83
CA SER A 19 -1.42 12.55 4.99
C SER A 19 -2.62 11.72 4.54
N TYR A 20 -2.53 11.12 3.37
CA TYR A 20 -3.37 10.01 2.95
C TYR A 20 -2.77 8.71 3.46
N LEU A 21 -3.56 7.91 4.18
CA LEU A 21 -3.12 6.65 4.77
C LEU A 21 -4.02 5.51 4.31
N VAL A 22 -3.39 4.42 3.86
CA VAL A 22 -4.04 3.15 3.55
C VAL A 22 -3.33 2.03 4.28
N GLY A 23 -4.07 1.27 5.08
CA GLY A 23 -3.54 0.17 5.89
C GLY A 23 -4.27 -1.14 5.61
N PHE A 24 -3.50 -2.22 5.53
CA PHE A 24 -3.98 -3.60 5.46
C PHE A 24 -3.40 -4.39 6.62
N ALA A 25 -4.22 -5.16 7.32
CA ALA A 25 -3.78 -5.93 8.48
C ALA A 25 -4.51 -7.27 8.57
N ASP A 26 -3.79 -8.32 8.97
CA ASP A 26 -4.34 -9.67 9.20
C ASP A 26 -5.27 -9.74 10.42
N SER A 27 -5.19 -8.77 11.33
CA SER A 27 -6.04 -8.63 12.51
C SER A 27 -6.33 -7.16 12.83
N ARG A 28 -7.55 -6.89 13.35
CA ARG A 28 -7.96 -5.54 13.80
C ARG A 28 -7.32 -5.11 15.12
N THR A 29 -6.92 -6.06 15.96
CA THR A 29 -6.56 -5.78 17.36
C THR A 29 -5.10 -6.04 17.65
N GLN A 30 -4.52 -7.08 17.04
CA GLN A 30 -3.12 -7.47 17.24
C GLN A 30 -2.59 -8.01 15.91
N PRO A 31 -2.32 -7.12 14.94
CA PRO A 31 -1.78 -7.53 13.65
C PRO A 31 -0.42 -8.21 13.84
N GLN A 32 -0.23 -9.35 13.17
CA GLN A 32 1.09 -9.96 12.99
C GLN A 32 1.66 -9.59 11.63
N GLU A 33 0.78 -9.43 10.64
CA GLU A 33 1.11 -9.04 9.28
C GLU A 33 0.33 -7.79 8.89
N TYR A 34 1.04 -6.79 8.40
CA TYR A 34 0.42 -5.54 7.96
C TYR A 34 1.23 -4.83 6.90
N ILE A 35 0.54 -3.98 6.17
CA ILE A 35 1.10 -3.07 5.18
C ILE A 35 0.49 -1.69 5.39
N ILE A 36 1.34 -0.67 5.35
CA ILE A 36 0.92 0.73 5.40
C ILE A 36 1.47 1.43 4.16
N LEU A 37 0.59 2.16 3.48
CA LEU A 37 0.92 3.15 2.48
C LEU A 37 0.54 4.52 3.03
N GLN A 38 1.46 5.45 2.97
CA GLN A 38 1.25 6.82 3.43
C GLN A 38 1.76 7.81 2.40
N ARG A 39 1.05 8.91 2.19
CA ARG A 39 1.56 10.05 1.41
C ARG A 39 1.13 11.36 2.01
N SER A 40 2.08 12.27 2.18
CA SER A 40 1.84 13.61 2.70
C SER A 40 1.15 14.50 1.67
N ILE A 41 0.22 15.34 2.13
CA ILE A 41 -0.59 16.24 1.29
C ILE A 41 0.18 17.54 1.00
N GLN A 42 0.89 18.05 2.00
CA GLN A 42 1.69 19.27 1.93
C GLN A 42 2.90 19.12 2.85
N SER A 43 4.05 18.76 2.29
CA SER A 43 5.28 18.67 3.04
C SER A 43 6.44 19.06 2.15
N ASP A 44 7.12 20.17 2.48
CA ASP A 44 8.36 20.58 1.81
C ASP A 44 9.56 19.73 2.27
N ASP A 45 9.42 19.02 3.41
CA ASP A 45 10.46 18.22 4.05
C ASP A 45 10.40 16.73 3.67
N GLU A 46 9.29 16.26 3.10
CA GLU A 46 9.12 14.86 2.69
C GLU A 46 9.24 14.69 1.17
N PRO A 47 9.68 13.50 0.71
CA PRO A 47 9.69 13.18 -0.70
C PRO A 47 8.28 13.32 -1.33
N ASP A 48 8.20 13.85 -2.56
CA ASP A 48 6.96 13.87 -3.35
C ASP A 48 6.65 12.47 -3.92
N THR A 49 6.45 11.51 -3.02
CA THR A 49 6.03 10.15 -3.29
C THR A 49 5.42 9.55 -2.01
N TYR A 50 4.98 8.31 -2.09
CA TYR A 50 4.45 7.59 -0.93
C TYR A 50 5.55 6.87 -0.15
N PHE A 51 5.31 6.66 1.14
CA PHE A 51 6.02 5.72 2.01
C PHE A 51 5.28 4.38 2.03
N LEU A 52 6.03 3.28 1.96
CA LEU A 52 5.55 1.91 2.11
C LEU A 52 6.22 1.28 3.32
N GLU A 53 5.44 0.58 4.16
CA GLU A 53 5.93 -0.26 5.24
C GLU A 53 5.30 -1.65 5.16
N ILE A 54 6.12 -2.69 5.31
CA ILE A 54 5.69 -4.10 5.33
C ILE A 54 6.17 -4.73 6.63
N ASN A 55 5.26 -5.04 7.55
CA ASN A 55 5.53 -5.68 8.84
C ASN A 55 6.49 -4.95 9.81
N GLY A 56 6.98 -3.76 9.46
CA GLY A 56 7.83 -2.96 10.33
C GLY A 56 8.87 -2.14 9.57
N GLN A 57 9.61 -1.33 10.33
CA GLN A 57 10.57 -0.38 9.76
C GLN A 57 11.71 -1.05 8.99
N GLU A 58 12.00 -2.34 9.24
CA GLU A 58 13.05 -3.05 8.51
C GLU A 58 12.73 -3.27 7.02
N CYS A 59 11.45 -3.26 6.65
CA CYS A 59 10.98 -3.37 5.27
C CYS A 59 10.12 -2.16 4.92
N SER A 60 10.72 -0.97 5.03
CA SER A 60 10.03 0.30 4.81
C SER A 60 10.86 1.34 4.05
N GLY A 61 10.19 2.18 3.28
CA GLY A 61 10.83 3.26 2.55
C GLY A 61 9.93 3.96 1.53
N TYR A 62 10.50 4.95 0.84
CA TYR A 62 9.77 5.78 -0.12
C TYR A 62 9.82 5.22 -1.54
N GLY A 63 8.70 5.28 -2.25
CA GLY A 63 8.59 4.88 -3.66
C GLY A 63 8.71 3.36 -3.90
N GLY A 64 9.44 2.95 -4.93
CA GLY A 64 9.83 1.54 -5.12
C GLY A 64 8.72 0.56 -5.55
N ILE A 65 7.55 1.03 -5.98
CA ILE A 65 6.49 0.21 -6.57
C ILE A 65 6.35 0.60 -8.05
N ARG A 66 6.56 -0.38 -8.94
CA ARG A 66 6.41 -0.17 -10.39
C ARG A 66 4.95 -0.11 -10.79
N ARG A 67 4.14 -1.00 -10.22
CA ARG A 67 2.73 -1.16 -10.57
C ARG A 67 1.92 -1.59 -9.36
N ALA A 68 0.77 -0.96 -9.18
CA ALA A 68 -0.21 -1.29 -8.16
C ALA A 68 -1.54 -1.61 -8.85
N THR A 69 -2.14 -2.76 -8.53
CA THR A 69 -3.41 -3.19 -9.15
C THR A 69 -4.44 -3.47 -8.07
N LEU A 70 -5.55 -2.72 -8.11
CA LEU A 70 -6.69 -2.90 -7.23
C LEU A 70 -7.84 -3.63 -7.95
N ASP A 71 -8.19 -4.80 -7.47
CA ASP A 71 -9.38 -5.55 -7.88
C ASP A 71 -10.39 -5.62 -6.72
N LYS A 72 -11.53 -6.29 -6.93
CA LYS A 72 -12.63 -6.41 -5.97
C LYS A 72 -12.22 -7.04 -4.63
N ASN A 73 -11.23 -7.92 -4.62
CA ASN A 73 -10.85 -8.73 -3.47
C ASN A 73 -9.33 -8.81 -3.26
N THR A 74 -8.58 -8.13 -4.11
CA THR A 74 -7.13 -8.23 -4.15
C THR A 74 -6.50 -6.87 -4.40
N PHE A 75 -5.35 -6.67 -3.76
CA PHE A 75 -4.47 -5.56 -4.05
C PHE A 75 -3.07 -6.11 -4.21
N THR A 76 -2.46 -5.88 -5.37
CA THR A 76 -1.14 -6.42 -5.70
C THR A 76 -0.17 -5.31 -6.02
N LEU A 77 1.04 -5.42 -5.50
CA LEU A 77 2.15 -4.51 -5.77
C LEU A 77 3.26 -5.28 -6.48
N GLU A 78 3.76 -4.71 -7.58
CA GLU A 78 5.01 -5.12 -8.21
C GLU A 78 6.10 -4.16 -7.72
N LEU A 79 7.06 -4.67 -6.95
CA LEU A 79 8.14 -3.87 -6.40
C LEU A 79 9.26 -3.73 -7.42
N ALA A 80 9.94 -2.58 -7.40
CA ALA A 80 11.12 -2.37 -8.23
C ALA A 80 12.27 -3.26 -7.76
N GLU A 81 13.05 -3.81 -8.70
CA GLU A 81 14.15 -4.73 -8.37
C GLU A 81 15.31 -4.03 -7.65
N ASP A 82 15.44 -2.72 -7.83
CA ASP A 82 16.41 -1.85 -7.18
C ASP A 82 15.89 -1.23 -5.87
N ASN A 83 14.75 -1.73 -5.37
CA ASN A 83 14.19 -1.29 -4.09
C ASN A 83 15.09 -1.75 -2.93
N GLY A 84 15.83 -0.80 -2.36
CA GLY A 84 16.83 -1.06 -1.32
C GLY A 84 16.27 -1.50 0.05
N TYR A 85 14.97 -1.30 0.32
CA TYR A 85 14.35 -1.67 1.59
C TYR A 85 13.54 -2.97 1.53
N ALA A 86 13.30 -3.51 0.33
CA ALA A 86 12.42 -4.65 0.14
C ALA A 86 13.07 -6.03 0.41
N ASP A 87 14.35 -6.08 0.80
CA ASP A 87 15.12 -7.31 1.08
C ASP A 87 14.93 -8.43 0.04
N GLY A 88 14.97 -8.06 -1.25
CA GLY A 88 14.78 -9.00 -2.36
C GLY A 88 13.32 -9.43 -2.64
N LEU A 89 12.34 -8.82 -1.95
CA LEU A 89 10.94 -8.90 -2.34
C LEU A 89 10.73 -8.22 -3.70
N THR A 90 9.99 -8.91 -4.55
CA THR A 90 9.65 -8.46 -5.91
C THR A 90 8.15 -8.18 -6.06
N GLY A 91 7.36 -8.58 -5.08
CA GLY A 91 5.93 -8.34 -5.11
C GLY A 91 5.22 -8.62 -3.79
N VAL A 92 4.04 -8.05 -3.71
CA VAL A 92 3.13 -8.17 -2.58
C VAL A 92 1.75 -8.53 -3.13
N SER A 93 1.09 -9.49 -2.51
CA SER A 93 -0.30 -9.84 -2.80
C SER A 93 -1.13 -9.80 -1.52
N ILE A 94 -2.09 -8.89 -1.47
CA ILE A 94 -3.02 -8.76 -0.35
C ILE A 94 -4.39 -9.23 -0.84
N THR A 95 -5.00 -10.14 -0.09
CA THR A 95 -6.40 -10.54 -0.30
C THR A 95 -7.26 -10.01 0.83
N TYR A 96 -8.53 -9.70 0.56
CA TYR A 96 -9.49 -9.28 1.58
C TYR A 96 -10.92 -9.62 1.13
N ASP A 97 -11.85 -9.65 2.07
CA ASP A 97 -13.26 -9.86 1.77
C ASP A 97 -13.84 -8.66 1.02
N ALA A 98 -14.75 -8.89 0.07
CA ALA A 98 -15.27 -7.83 -0.83
C ALA A 98 -16.04 -6.74 -0.07
N GLN A 99 -16.51 -7.06 1.14
CA GLN A 99 -17.13 -6.08 2.04
C GLN A 99 -16.11 -5.10 2.66
N GLY A 100 -14.81 -5.40 2.53
CA GLY A 100 -13.68 -4.59 2.97
C GLY A 100 -13.21 -3.55 1.94
N VAL A 101 -13.65 -3.62 0.68
CA VAL A 101 -13.44 -2.52 -0.29
C VAL A 101 -14.47 -1.45 0.00
N THR A 102 -14.12 -0.51 0.87
CA THR A 102 -14.87 0.73 0.97
C THR A 102 -14.66 1.54 -0.31
N PRO A 103 -15.66 2.34 -0.76
CA PRO A 103 -15.43 3.34 -1.82
C PRO A 103 -14.21 4.23 -1.54
N ASP A 104 -13.94 4.44 -0.25
CA ASP A 104 -12.80 5.21 0.25
C ASP A 104 -11.46 4.56 -0.11
N LEU A 105 -11.33 3.22 -0.09
CA LEU A 105 -10.07 2.54 -0.42
C LEU A 105 -9.56 2.91 -1.81
N LYS A 106 -10.43 2.84 -2.83
CA LYS A 106 -10.08 3.19 -4.20
C LYS A 106 -9.68 4.67 -4.29
N HIS A 107 -10.42 5.54 -3.61
CA HIS A 107 -10.15 6.97 -3.59
C HIS A 107 -8.78 7.30 -2.98
N TYR A 108 -8.48 6.77 -1.79
CA TYR A 108 -7.22 7.06 -1.10
C TYR A 108 -6.02 6.40 -1.76
N LEU A 109 -6.15 5.19 -2.33
CA LEU A 109 -5.06 4.61 -3.13
C LEU A 109 -4.76 5.48 -4.36
N ALA A 110 -5.78 6.03 -5.02
CA ALA A 110 -5.57 6.95 -6.14
C ALA A 110 -4.81 8.21 -5.69
N LEU A 111 -5.12 8.78 -4.52
CA LEU A 111 -4.42 9.93 -3.95
C LEU A 111 -2.97 9.60 -3.57
N VAL A 112 -2.74 8.44 -2.94
CA VAL A 112 -1.40 7.94 -2.58
C VAL A 112 -0.50 7.85 -3.83
N PHE A 113 -1.00 7.30 -4.94
CA PHE A 113 -0.18 7.13 -6.14
C PHE A 113 -0.18 8.31 -7.12
N GLN A 114 -0.98 9.35 -6.89
CA GLN A 114 -1.21 10.43 -7.85
C GLN A 114 0.07 11.18 -8.25
N GLY A 115 0.50 11.09 -9.51
CA GLY A 115 1.70 11.82 -9.96
C GLY A 115 3.02 11.23 -9.45
N THR A 116 2.99 10.03 -8.86
CA THR A 116 4.18 9.22 -8.62
C THR A 116 4.55 8.41 -9.85
N ASP A 117 5.72 7.76 -9.83
CA ASP A 117 6.17 6.86 -10.90
C ASP A 117 5.45 5.49 -10.91
N CYS A 118 4.54 5.23 -9.96
CA CYS A 118 3.79 3.98 -9.88
C CYS A 118 2.63 3.94 -10.89
N GLU A 119 2.55 2.88 -11.69
CA GLU A 119 1.37 2.60 -12.52
C GLU A 119 0.23 2.04 -11.65
N PHE A 120 -0.67 2.90 -11.21
CA PHE A 120 -1.88 2.49 -10.48
C PHE A 120 -3.03 2.17 -11.43
N THR A 121 -3.52 0.93 -11.38
CA THR A 121 -4.66 0.45 -12.17
C THR A 121 -5.74 -0.13 -11.27
N THR A 122 -7.00 -0.05 -11.74
CA THR A 122 -8.15 -0.56 -11.02
C THR A 122 -9.07 -1.32 -11.95
N SER A 123 -9.39 -2.56 -11.58
CA SER A 123 -10.35 -3.43 -12.27
C SER A 123 -11.72 -3.43 -11.58
N ALA A 124 -11.81 -2.80 -10.40
CA ALA A 124 -13.04 -2.64 -9.65
C ALA A 124 -13.95 -1.60 -10.34
N ALA A 125 -14.94 -2.14 -11.04
CA ALA A 125 -16.05 -1.40 -11.66
C ALA A 125 -16.95 -0.75 -10.61
#